data_AF-A0A7V4HFC0-F1
#
_entry.id   AF-A0A7V4HFC0-F1
#
_cell.length_a   1.000
_cell.length_b   1.000
_cell.length_c   1.000
_cell.angle_alpha   90.00
_cell.angle_beta   90.00
_cell.angle_gamma   90.00
#
_symmetry.space_group_name_H-M   'P 1'
#
loop_
_entity.id
_entity.type
_entity.pdbx_description
1 polymer ?
#
loop_
_entity_poly.entity_id
_entity_poly.type
_entity_poly.pdbx_seq_one_letter_code
_entity_poly.pdbx_strand_id
1 'polypeptide(L)' 'MATLSVAGKTVIAQDGDLLAPGYRLLAISTDGIALRHAGVVQKVRVGMGINSPANAAASRTASN' A
#
# COMPACT_ATOMS: atom_id res chain seq x y z
N MET A 1 6.25 -12.15 -5.93
CA MET A 1 4.91 -12.43 -5.37
C MET A 1 4.92 -12.09 -3.88
N ALA A 2 3.82 -11.58 -3.34
CA ALA A 2 3.68 -11.23 -1.93
C ALA A 2 2.26 -11.50 -1.42
N THR A 3 2.14 -11.81 -0.14
CA THR A 3 0.85 -11.95 0.55
C THR A 3 0.43 -10.59 1.10
N LEU A 4 -0.72 -10.08 0.68
CA LEU A 4 -1.23 -8.76 1.05
C LEU A 4 -2.58 -8.88 1.76
N SER A 5 -2.85 -8.01 2.72
CA SER A 5 -4.18 -7.82 3.30
C SER A 5 -4.85 -6.62 2.63
N VAL A 6 -5.87 -6.88 1.82
CA VAL A 6 -6.62 -5.87 1.06
C VAL A 6 -8.07 -5.92 1.49
N ALA A 7 -8.58 -4.82 2.04
CA ALA A 7 -9.96 -4.73 2.56
C ALA A 7 -10.34 -5.89 3.52
N GLY A 8 -9.39 -6.31 4.35
CA GLY A 8 -9.59 -7.41 5.32
C GLY A 8 -9.49 -8.82 4.74
N LYS A 9 -9.17 -8.96 3.44
CA LYS A 9 -8.94 -10.26 2.79
C LYS A 9 -7.47 -10.46 2.48
N THR A 10 -6.97 -11.65 2.74
CA THR A 10 -5.62 -12.05 2.35
C THR A 10 -5.62 -12.48 0.90
N VAL A 11 -4.78 -11.84 0.08
CA VAL A 11 -4.60 -12.15 -1.35
C VAL A 11 -3.13 -12.39 -1.65
N ILE A 12 -2.86 -13.31 -2.58
CA ILE A 12 -1.53 -13.48 -3.15
C ILE A 12 -1.48 -12.59 -4.39
N ALA A 13 -0.55 -11.65 -4.41
CA ALA A 13 -0.41 -10.67 -5.48
C ALA A 13 0.97 -10.71 -6.13
N GLN A 14 1.02 -10.29 -7.39
CA GLN A 14 2.21 -10.11 -8.20
C GLN A 14 2.24 -8.72 -8.83
N ASP A 15 3.40 -8.36 -9.35
CA ASP A 15 3.62 -7.06 -9.98
C ASP A 15 2.66 -6.88 -11.15
N GLY A 16 2.01 -5.71 -11.20
CA GLY A 16 0.99 -5.39 -12.20
C GLY A 16 -0.44 -5.71 -11.79
N ASP A 17 -0.67 -6.50 -10.73
CA ASP A 17 -2.01 -6.89 -10.30
C ASP A 17 -2.87 -5.68 -9.87
N LEU A 18 -4.16 -5.79 -10.16
CA LEU A 18 -5.16 -4.88 -9.63
C LEU A 18 -5.65 -5.39 -8.28
N LEU A 19 -5.29 -4.71 -7.20
CA LEU A 19 -5.62 -5.13 -5.83
C LEU A 19 -7.04 -4.74 -5.42
N ALA A 20 -7.47 -3.56 -5.87
CA ALA A 20 -8.79 -2.99 -5.65
C ALA A 20 -9.11 -2.01 -6.80
N PRO A 21 -10.36 -1.58 -6.99
CA PRO A 21 -10.69 -0.58 -7.99
C PRO A 21 -9.78 0.66 -7.87
N GLY A 22 -9.03 0.95 -8.93
CA GLY A 22 -8.08 2.07 -8.96
C GLY A 22 -6.72 1.83 -8.27
N TYR A 23 -6.51 0.72 -7.55
CA TYR A 23 -5.25 0.37 -6.90
C TYR A 23 -4.51 -0.70 -7.69
N ARG A 24 -3.38 -0.31 -8.30
CA ARG A 24 -2.51 -1.25 -9.03
C ARG A 24 -1.19 -1.43 -8.30
N LEU A 25 -0.80 -2.69 -8.09
CA LEU A 25 0.53 -3.03 -7.61
C LEU A 25 1.53 -2.82 -8.74
N LEU A 26 2.56 -2.02 -8.51
CA LEU A 26 3.59 -1.74 -9.52
C LEU A 26 4.82 -2.61 -9.32
N ALA A 27 5.25 -2.77 -8.08
CA ALA A 27 6.43 -3.55 -7.73
C ALA A 27 6.33 -4.09 -6.31
N ILE A 28 6.86 -5.29 -6.12
CA ILE A 28 7.10 -5.91 -4.83
C ILE A 28 8.61 -5.97 -4.60
N SER A 29 9.05 -5.52 -3.42
CA SER A 29 10.44 -5.58 -2.98
C SER A 29 10.51 -6.16 -1.56
N THR A 30 11.72 -6.46 -1.10
CA THR A 30 11.96 -6.92 0.29
C THR A 30 11.54 -5.87 1.32
N ASP A 31 11.66 -4.59 0.98
CA ASP A 31 11.37 -3.48 1.89
C ASP A 31 9.89 -3.09 1.91
N GLY A 32 9.10 -3.60 0.96
CA GLY A 32 7.68 -3.33 0.85
C GLY A 32 7.18 -3.32 -0.59
N ILE A 33 6.10 -2.59 -0.83
CA ILE A 33 5.40 -2.55 -2.11
C ILE A 33 5.29 -1.12 -2.65
N ALA A 34 5.28 -0.99 -3.97
CA ALA A 34 4.92 0.24 -4.66
C ALA A 34 3.56 0.05 -5.33
N LEU A 35 2.64 0.98 -5.12
CA LEU A 35 1.29 0.90 -5.66
C LEU A 35 0.83 2.24 -6.20
N ARG A 36 0.03 2.18 -7.27
CA ARG A 36 -0.52 3.34 -7.95
C ARG A 36 -2.00 3.47 -7.64
N HIS A 37 -2.40 4.64 -7.21
CA HIS A 37 -3.80 5.00 -7.01
C HIS A 37 -4.03 6.46 -7.43
N ALA A 38 -5.07 6.70 -8.23
CA ALA A 38 -5.41 8.03 -8.76
C ALA A 38 -4.21 8.77 -9.42
N GLY A 39 -3.35 8.03 -10.14
CA GLY A 39 -2.16 8.59 -10.81
C GLY A 39 -0.95 8.82 -9.90
N VAL A 40 -1.09 8.67 -8.58
CA VAL A 40 -0.01 8.83 -7.61
C VAL A 40 0.62 7.48 -7.27
N VAL A 41 1.95 7.43 -7.19
CA VAL A 41 2.69 6.25 -6.73
C VAL A 41 2.98 6.40 -5.23
N GLN A 42 2.50 5.45 -4.44
CA GLN A 42 2.76 5.35 -3.01
C GLN A 42 3.64 4.13 -2.74
N LYS A 43 4.63 4.30 -1.86
CA LYS A 43 5.48 3.20 -1.37
C LYS A 43 5.06 2.86 0.05
N VAL A 44 4.79 1.59 0.29
CA VAL A 44 4.36 1.06 1.59
C VAL A 44 5.41 0.08 2.05
N ARG A 45 6.00 0.34 3.21
CA ARG A 45 6.97 -0.57 3.79
C ARG A 45 6.28 -1.80 4.39
N VAL A 46 7.00 -2.92 4.45
CA VAL A 46 6.53 -4.09 5.19
C VAL A 46 6.17 -3.70 6.63
N GLY A 47 4.99 -4.14 7.09
CA GLY A 47 4.47 -3.81 8.43
C GLY A 47 3.72 -2.47 8.52
N MET A 48 3.68 -1.66 7.46
CA MET A 48 2.86 -0.44 7.41
C MET A 48 1.58 -0.63 6.59
N GLY A 49 0.52 0.12 6.93
CA GLY A 49 -0.76 0.09 6.22
C GLY A 49 -1.15 1.46 5.69
N ILE A 50 -1.69 1.52 4.47
CA ILE A 50 -2.15 2.77 3.82
C ILE A 50 -3.37 3.36 4.53
N ASN A 51 -4.20 2.51 5.16
CA ASN A 51 -5.40 2.90 5.90
C ASN A 51 -5.29 2.64 7.42
N SER A 52 -4.07 2.52 7.96
CA SER A 52 -3.91 2.41 9.42
C SER A 52 -4.05 3.78 10.09
N PRO A 53 -4.71 3.89 11.26
CA PRO A 53 -4.83 5.15 12.00
C PRO A 53 -3.46 5.77 12.34
N ALA A 54 -2.40 4.95 12.39
CA ALA A 54 -1.02 5.40 12.54
C ALA A 54 -0.54 6.31 11.38
N ASN A 55 -1.01 6.09 10.16
CA ASN A 55 -0.62 6.91 9.00
C ASN A 55 -1.35 8.27 9.00
N ALA A 56 -2.55 8.33 9.57
CA ALA A 56 -3.29 9.59 9.77
C ALA A 56 -2.68 10.47 10.88
N ALA A 57 -1.91 9.88 11.82
CA ALA A 57 -1.19 10.61 12.86
C ALA A 57 0.12 11.24 12.36
N ALA A 58 0.82 10.58 11.43
CA ALA A 58 2.04 11.12 10.82
C ALA A 58 1.78 12.41 10.02
N SER A 59 0.63 12.51 9.36
CA SER A 59 0.25 13.71 8.58
C SER A 59 -0.20 14.91 9.42
N ARG A 60 -0.49 14.75 10.72
CA ARG A 60 -0.90 15.86 11.61
C ARG A 60 0.23 16.45 12.44
N THR A 61 1.38 15.77 12.52
CA THR A 61 2.50 16.21 13.36
C THR A 61 3.46 17.15 12.60
N ALA A 62 3.31 17.28 11.28
CA ALA A 62 4.13 18.18 10.44
C ALA A 62 3.55 19.61 10.29
N SER A 63 2.56 19.99 11.11
CA SER A 63 1.90 21.31 11.02
C SER A 63 1.81 22.06 12.35
N ASN A 64 2.73 21.80 13.29
CA ASN A 64 2.87 22.63 14.50
C ASN A 64 4.30 23.12 14.67
#